data_AF-A0A0B6YLW3-F1
#
_entry.id   AF-A0A0B6YLW3-F1
#
_cell.length_a   1.000
_cell.length_b   1.000
_cell.length_c   1.000
_cell.angle_alpha   90.00
_cell.angle_beta   90.00
_cell.angle_gamma   90.00
#
_symmetry.space_group_name_H-M   'P 1'
#
loop_
_entity.id
_entity.type
_entity.pdbx_description
1 polymer ?
#
loop_
_entity_poly.entity_id
_entity_poly.type
_entity_poly.pdbx_seq_one_letter_code
_entity_poly.pdbx_strand_id
1 'polypeptide(L)'
;NISRTVKVPSSEHVAEIVGRQGCKIKDLRARTNTYIKTPMRTQPPVFVVTGKEDAVLHVMEEIQNAAEHFTHIRASRNHHKVGGSLDSNKSMCREG
;
A
#
# COMPACT_ATOMS: atom_id res chain seq x y z
N ASN A 1 4.61 -15.09 15.95
CA ASN A 1 4.42 -14.23 14.76
C ASN A 1 3.40 -14.91 13.88
N ILE A 2 2.50 -14.18 13.23
CA ILE A 2 1.53 -14.74 12.28
C ILE A 2 1.86 -14.28 10.86
N SER A 3 1.39 -15.02 9.87
CA SER A 3 1.47 -14.64 8.46
C SER A 3 0.08 -14.65 7.83
N ARG A 4 -0.26 -13.58 7.11
CA ARG A 4 -1.53 -13.44 6.40
C ARG A 4 -1.31 -12.88 5.01
N THR A 5 -2.31 -13.07 4.14
CA THR A 5 -2.28 -12.59 2.76
C THR A 5 -3.38 -11.56 2.54
N VAL A 6 -3.09 -10.53 1.74
CA VAL A 6 -4.03 -9.46 1.38
C VAL A 6 -4.10 -9.38 -0.14
N LYS A 7 -5.27 -9.64 -0.71
CA LYS A 7 -5.50 -9.54 -2.15
C LYS A 7 -5.97 -8.14 -2.50
N VAL A 8 -5.37 -7.54 -3.52
CA VAL A 8 -5.81 -6.25 -4.08
C VAL A 8 -6.31 -6.43 -5.52
N PRO A 9 -7.11 -5.50 -6.07
CA PRO A 9 -7.82 -5.73 -7.33
C PRO A 9 -6.92 -5.91 -8.57
N SER A 10 -5.79 -5.21 -8.65
CA SER A 10 -4.90 -5.27 -9.81
C SER A 10 -3.44 -4.92 -9.49
N SER A 11 -2.53 -5.23 -10.40
CA SER A 11 -1.10 -4.86 -10.28
C SER A 11 -0.87 -3.34 -10.30
N GLU A 12 -1.82 -2.56 -10.81
CA GLU A 12 -1.77 -1.10 -10.70
C GLU A 12 -2.01 -0.64 -9.25
N HIS A 13 -2.98 -1.23 -8.55
CA HIS A 13 -3.19 -0.98 -7.12
C HIS A 13 -1.93 -1.33 -6.32
N VAL A 14 -1.28 -2.47 -6.64
CA VAL A 14 0.01 -2.83 -6.04
C VAL A 14 1.02 -1.71 -6.23
N ALA A 15 1.17 -1.16 -7.44
CA ALA A 15 2.13 -0.09 -7.70
C ALA A 15 1.82 1.21 -6.93
N GLU A 16 0.54 1.58 -6.83
CA GLU A 16 0.10 2.80 -6.10
C GLU A 16 0.28 2.68 -4.58
N ILE A 17 -0.01 1.49 -4.02
CA ILE A 17 0.20 1.15 -2.61
C ILE A 17 1.69 1.11 -2.28
N VAL A 18 2.50 0.48 -3.14
CA VAL A 18 3.95 0.36 -2.95
C VAL A 18 4.63 1.73 -3.01
N GLY A 19 4.17 2.59 -3.93
CA GLY A 19 4.75 3.90 -4.17
C GLY A 19 6.06 3.84 -4.97
N ARG A 20 6.52 5.02 -5.42
CA ARG A 20 7.77 5.14 -6.20
C ARG A 20 8.95 4.65 -5.37
N GLN A 21 9.80 3.79 -5.94
CA GLN A 21 10.93 3.16 -5.24
C GLN A 21 10.55 2.39 -3.95
N GLY A 22 9.26 2.04 -3.80
CA GLY A 22 8.73 1.36 -2.63
C GLY A 22 8.69 2.21 -1.36
N CYS A 23 8.71 3.55 -1.45
CA CYS A 23 8.74 4.42 -0.26
C CYS A 23 7.59 4.11 0.71
N LYS A 24 6.34 4.14 0.23
CA LYS A 24 5.15 3.97 1.07
C LYS A 24 5.13 2.61 1.78
N ILE A 25 5.45 1.52 1.07
CA ILE A 25 5.45 0.19 1.69
C ILE A 25 6.62 0.00 2.65
N LYS A 26 7.77 0.63 2.38
CA LYS A 26 8.91 0.62 3.32
C LYS A 26 8.57 1.38 4.60
N ASP A 27 7.92 2.52 4.48
CA ASP A 27 7.47 3.31 5.64
C ASP A 27 6.43 2.55 6.46
N LEU A 28 5.46 1.89 5.81
CA LEU A 28 4.48 1.05 6.49
C LEU A 28 5.15 -0.11 7.23
N ARG A 29 6.10 -0.80 6.60
CA ARG A 29 6.90 -1.87 7.23
C ARG A 29 7.65 -1.37 8.46
N ALA A 30 8.32 -0.23 8.35
CA ALA A 30 9.10 0.35 9.44
C ALA A 30 8.19 0.76 10.62
N ARG A 31 7.09 1.47 10.35
CA ARG A 31 6.14 1.93 11.37
C ARG A 31 5.49 0.77 12.13
N THR A 32 5.12 -0.30 11.42
CA THR A 32 4.38 -1.44 12.00
C THR A 32 5.29 -2.56 12.50
N ASN A 33 6.60 -2.47 12.25
CA ASN A 33 7.56 -3.53 12.52
C ASN A 33 7.10 -4.89 11.94
N THR A 34 6.70 -4.89 10.67
CA THR A 34 6.24 -6.08 9.94
C THR A 34 7.09 -6.35 8.71
N TYR A 35 7.11 -7.62 8.29
CA TYR A 35 7.63 -8.02 7.00
C TYR A 35 6.47 -8.06 5.99
N ILE A 36 6.54 -7.20 4.97
CA ILE A 36 5.55 -7.18 3.88
C ILE A 36 6.24 -7.57 2.57
N LYS A 37 5.93 -8.78 2.07
CA LYS A 37 6.33 -9.24 0.74
C LYS A 37 5.41 -8.63 -0.30
N THR A 38 5.99 -7.79 -1.15
CA THR A 38 5.31 -7.22 -2.31
C THR A 38 5.25 -8.26 -3.44
N PRO A 39 4.09 -8.49 -4.08
CA PRO A 39 4.00 -9.40 -5.23
C PRO A 39 4.78 -8.83 -6.44
N MET A 40 5.38 -9.72 -7.24
CA MET A 40 5.97 -9.32 -8.52
C MET A 40 4.88 -8.96 -9.52
N ARG A 41 5.17 -8.12 -10.53
CA ARG A 41 4.16 -7.71 -11.52
C ARG A 41 3.56 -8.87 -12.33
N THR A 42 4.30 -9.95 -12.48
CA THR A 42 3.88 -11.18 -13.16
C THR A 42 3.15 -12.16 -12.25
N GLN A 43 3.02 -11.85 -10.96
CA GLN A 43 2.34 -12.67 -9.97
C GLN A 43 0.95 -12.11 -9.63
N PRO A 44 0.08 -12.92 -9.02
CA PRO A 44 -1.18 -12.43 -8.49
C PRO A 44 -0.96 -11.24 -7.53
N PRO A 45 -1.85 -10.23 -7.53
CA PRO A 45 -1.73 -9.03 -6.72
C PRO A 45 -2.07 -9.32 -5.25
N VAL A 46 -1.24 -10.14 -4.60
CA VAL A 46 -1.43 -10.61 -3.23
C VAL A 46 -0.17 -10.27 -2.42
N PHE A 47 -0.33 -9.38 -1.43
CA PHE A 47 0.70 -9.11 -0.45
C PHE A 47 0.75 -10.25 0.58
N VAL A 48 1.94 -10.56 1.08
CA VAL A 48 2.11 -11.46 2.24
C VAL A 48 2.69 -10.64 3.38
N VAL A 49 2.02 -10.64 4.52
CA VAL A 49 2.38 -9.85 5.71
C VAL A 49 2.71 -10.82 6.84
N THR A 50 3.86 -10.64 7.48
CA THR A 50 4.32 -11.46 8.60
C THR A 50 4.78 -10.58 9.77
N GLY A 51 4.30 -10.84 10.98
CA GLY A 51 4.60 -10.00 12.14
C GLY A 51 3.87 -10.39 13.43
N LYS A 52 3.75 -9.45 14.37
CA LYS A 52 2.85 -9.57 15.53
C LYS A 52 1.39 -9.53 15.07
N GLU A 53 0.48 -10.18 15.79
CA GLU A 53 -0.92 -10.30 15.36
C GLU A 53 -1.57 -8.94 15.13
N ASP A 54 -1.56 -8.04 16.12
CA ASP A 54 -2.15 -6.69 15.99
C ASP A 54 -1.55 -5.90 14.82
N ALA A 55 -0.23 -5.94 14.67
CA ALA A 55 0.47 -5.24 13.61
C ALA A 55 0.13 -5.80 12.22
N VAL A 56 0.00 -7.13 12.10
CA VAL A 56 -0.41 -7.78 10.85
C VAL A 56 -1.82 -7.36 10.50
N LEU A 57 -2.77 -7.41 11.45
CA LEU A 57 -4.15 -7.00 11.21
C LEU A 57 -4.25 -5.53 10.79
N HIS A 58 -3.50 -4.64 11.45
CA HIS A 58 -3.43 -3.23 11.08
C HIS A 58 -2.90 -3.02 9.65
N VAL A 59 -1.83 -3.72 9.28
CA VAL A 59 -1.28 -3.65 7.91
C VAL A 59 -2.27 -4.20 6.87
N MET A 60 -3.00 -5.27 7.20
CA MET A 60 -4.01 -5.82 6.31
C MET A 60 -5.11 -4.81 6.00
N GLU A 61 -5.61 -4.13 7.03
CA GLU A 61 -6.62 -3.08 6.90
C GLU A 61 -6.08 -1.89 6.10
N GLU A 62 -4.87 -1.42 6.38
CA GLU A 62 -4.27 -0.27 5.68
C GLU A 62 -4.05 -0.54 4.18
N ILE A 63 -3.61 -1.75 3.81
CA ILE A 63 -3.48 -2.17 2.41
C ILE A 63 -4.85 -2.27 1.73
N GLN A 64 -5.85 -2.82 2.41
CA GLN A 64 -7.20 -2.98 1.87
C GLN A 64 -7.86 -1.61 1.64
N ASN A 65 -7.79 -0.72 2.61
CA ASN A 65 -8.30 0.64 2.54
C ASN A 65 -7.64 1.43 1.40
N ALA A 66 -6.32 1.29 1.24
CA ALA A 66 -5.61 1.92 0.12
C ALA A 66 -6.08 1.37 -1.23
N ALA A 67 -6.27 0.05 -1.35
CA ALA A 67 -6.77 -0.57 -2.58
C ALA A 67 -8.18 -0.08 -2.95
N GLU A 68 -9.08 -0.01 -1.98
CA GLU A 68 -10.43 0.52 -2.15
C GLU A 68 -10.41 2.00 -2.54
N HIS A 69 -9.56 2.81 -1.89
CA HIS A 69 -9.41 4.22 -2.19
C HIS A 69 -8.98 4.46 -3.65
N PHE A 70 -7.96 3.74 -4.14
CA PHE A 70 -7.55 3.85 -5.54
C PHE A 70 -8.61 3.33 -6.52
N THR A 71 -9.39 2.33 -6.12
CA THR A 71 -10.53 1.85 -6.91
C THR A 71 -11.55 2.97 -7.11
N HIS A 72 -11.97 3.64 -6.04
CA HIS A 72 -12.92 4.75 -6.10
C HIS A 72 -12.41 5.93 -6.92
N ILE A 73 -11.16 6.34 -6.71
CA ILE A 73 -10.56 7.43 -7.49
C ILE A 73 -10.55 7.10 -8.99
N ARG A 74 -10.21 5.87 -9.37
CA ARG A 74 -10.19 5.45 -10.77
C ARG A 74 -11.60 5.35 -11.36
N ALA A 75 -12.57 4.84 -10.61
CA ALA A 75 -13.96 4.76 -11.03
C ALA A 75 -14.57 6.16 -11.28
N SER A 76 -14.33 7.11 -10.38
CA SER A 76 -14.84 8.48 -10.51
C SER A 76 -14.09 9.32 -11.55
N ARG A 77 -12.82 8.99 -11.87
CA ARG A 77 -12.02 9.67 -12.91
C ARG A 77 -12.49 9.41 -14.34
N ASN A 78 -13.42 8.48 -14.57
CA ASN A 78 -14.07 8.33 -15.88
C ASN A 78 -14.90 9.57 -16.30
N HIS A 79 -15.16 10.52 -15.38
CA HIS A 79 -15.97 11.71 -15.69
C HIS A 79 -15.27 13.07 -15.49
N HIS A 80 -14.04 13.15 -14.97
CA HIS A 80 -13.31 14.43 -14.84
C HIS A 80 -11.79 14.22 -14.92
N LYS A 81 -11.23 14.42 -16.13
CA LYS A 81 -9.79 14.54 -16.38
C LYS A 81 -9.23 15.86 -15.83
N VAL A 82 -9.00 16.01 -14.53
CA VAL A 82 -8.00 17.00 -14.05
C VAL A 82 -7.60 16.76 -12.59
N GLY A 83 -6.28 16.72 -12.32
CA GLY A 83 -5.71 17.24 -11.08
C GLY A 83 -5.48 16.27 -9.91
N GLY A 84 -4.26 16.32 -9.35
CA GLY A 84 -4.02 16.02 -7.94
C GLY A 84 -3.26 14.74 -7.67
N SER A 85 -1.93 14.81 -7.75
CA SER A 85 -1.06 14.14 -6.78
C SER A 85 -1.48 14.62 -5.39
N LEU A 86 -2.13 13.75 -4.61
CA LEU A 86 -2.29 13.96 -3.17
C LEU A 86 -1.14 13.21 -2.50
N ASP A 87 0.03 13.84 -2.47
CA ASP A 87 1.11 13.50 -1.55
C ASP A 87 0.77 14.06 -0.16
N SER A 88 -0.12 13.40 0.58
CA SER A 88 -0.47 13.82 1.94
C SER A 88 0.55 13.39 3.01
N ASN A 89 1.84 13.22 2.67
CA ASN A 89 2.89 12.94 3.64
C ASN A 89 4.06 13.94 3.50
N LYS A 90 3.77 15.19 3.85
CA LYS A 90 4.78 16.16 4.28
C LYS A 90 5.19 15.83 5.72
N SER A 91 6.29 15.10 5.90
CA SER A 91 7.09 15.15 7.14
C SER A 91 8.53 14.67 6.92
N MET A 92 9.42 15.66 6.88
CA MET A 92 10.78 15.67 7.44
C MET A 92 11.68 14.44 7.27
N CYS A 93 12.59 14.51 6.31
CA CYS A 93 13.97 14.10 6.57
C CYS A 93 14.79 15.40 6.78
N ARG A 94 14.91 15.82 8.04
CA ARG A 94 15.97 16.73 8.49
C ARG A 94 17.26 15.91 8.60
N GLU A 95 18.33 16.51 8.06
CA GLU A 95 19.76 16.44 8.38
C GLU A 95 20.42 15.09 8.73
N GLY A 96 21.55 14.86 8.04
CA GLY A 96 22.51 13.77 8.22
C GLY A 96 23.39 13.66 6.99
#